data_AF-K4GIA6-F1
#
_entry.id   AF-K4GIA6-F1
#
_cell.length_a   1.000
_cell.length_b   1.000
_cell.length_c   1.000
_cell.angle_alpha   90.00
_cell.angle_beta   90.00
_cell.angle_gamma   90.00
#
_symmetry.space_group_name_H-M   'P 1'
#
loop_
_entity.id
_entity.type
_entity.pdbx_description
1 polymer ?
#
loop_
_entity_poly.entity_id
_entity_poly.type
_entity_poly.pdbx_seq_one_letter_code
_entity_poly.pdbx_strand_id
1 'polypeptide(L)'
;MRAALGRIFDEVLIVNVMDSQDSAHLNLIKRPELGITFTKLHCWALTRYSRCVFMDADTMVLANIDELFEREELSAAPDPGWPDCFNTGVFVYRPSIETYNALLQCAMEKGSFDGGDQGLLNSFFGNWATSDIKKHLPFIYNLSSIAVYSYLPAFKQYGANAKVIHFLGSVKPWNYSYDPNTKAVKRQGPESSIVHPEFLNMWWDTFTASVLPLLAEYGIEHKSQTSSSIREEQAAEAISQLSISSSDAPPVSSEERRQRWEQGQMDFMGADSFQNIQKKLDVYLN
;
A
#
# COMPACT_ATOMS: atom_id res chain seq x y z
N MET A 1 -18.29 2.00 15.16
CA MET A 1 -16.82 1.91 15.08
C MET A 1 -16.10 2.65 16.20
N ARG A 2 -16.31 3.96 16.41
CA ARG A 2 -15.60 4.73 17.45
C ARG A 2 -15.68 4.12 18.87
N ALA A 3 -16.87 3.71 19.30
CA ALA A 3 -17.05 3.09 20.61
C ALA A 3 -16.28 1.76 20.75
N ALA A 4 -16.25 0.96 19.69
CA ALA A 4 -15.45 -0.27 19.63
C ALA A 4 -13.94 0.02 19.69
N LEU A 5 -13.47 1.08 19.00
CA LEU A 5 -12.06 1.52 19.12
C LEU A 5 -11.70 1.88 20.56
N GLY A 6 -12.58 2.57 21.29
CA GLY A 6 -12.35 2.93 22.70
C GLY A 6 -12.34 1.74 23.67
N ARG A 7 -12.60 0.51 23.19
CA ARG A 7 -12.43 -0.73 23.95
C ARG A 7 -11.08 -1.42 23.70
N ILE A 8 -10.42 -1.06 22.60
CA ILE A 8 -9.15 -1.65 22.17
C ILE A 8 -7.99 -0.70 22.47
N PHE A 9 -8.17 0.59 22.18
CA PHE A 9 -7.18 1.63 22.39
C PHE A 9 -7.42 2.34 23.72
N ASP A 10 -6.34 2.63 24.45
CA ASP A 10 -6.40 3.44 25.68
C ASP A 10 -6.90 4.86 25.41
N GLU A 11 -6.65 5.38 24.21
CA GLU A 11 -7.06 6.71 23.80
C GLU A 11 -7.52 6.72 22.32
N VAL A 12 -8.65 7.38 22.06
CA VAL A 12 -9.18 7.62 20.71
C VAL A 12 -9.32 9.12 20.48
N LEU A 13 -8.44 9.67 19.65
CA LEU A 13 -8.41 11.09 19.33
C LEU A 13 -9.16 11.39 18.04
N ILE A 14 -10.02 12.41 18.10
CA ILE A 14 -10.68 12.94 16.92
C ILE A 14 -9.81 14.09 16.41
N VAL A 15 -9.38 13.97 15.16
CA VAL A 15 -8.59 14.98 14.48
C VAL A 15 -9.35 15.48 13.26
N ASN A 16 -9.02 16.69 12.82
CA ASN A 16 -9.56 17.23 11.58
C ASN A 16 -8.81 16.61 10.39
N VAL A 17 -9.54 16.33 9.32
CA VAL A 17 -8.94 15.80 8.09
C VAL A 17 -8.06 16.89 7.47
N MET A 18 -6.83 16.53 7.13
CA MET A 18 -5.92 17.36 6.34
C MET A 18 -5.76 16.70 4.97
N ASP A 19 -6.28 17.38 3.94
CA ASP A 19 -6.19 16.97 2.53
C ASP A 19 -5.09 17.78 1.84
N SER A 20 -4.16 17.12 1.14
CA SER A 20 -3.08 17.75 0.39
C SER A 20 -3.58 18.60 -0.78
N GLN A 21 -4.80 18.33 -1.29
CA GLN A 21 -5.39 18.98 -2.46
C GLN A 21 -4.52 18.91 -3.75
N ASP A 22 -3.50 18.06 -3.79
CA ASP A 22 -2.57 17.92 -4.93
C ASP A 22 -3.04 16.85 -5.92
N SER A 23 -4.07 17.18 -6.70
CA SER A 23 -4.64 16.25 -7.69
C SER A 23 -3.65 15.79 -8.76
N ALA A 24 -2.57 16.54 -9.03
CA ALA A 24 -1.63 16.22 -10.11
C ALA A 24 -0.68 15.07 -9.71
N HIS A 25 -0.08 15.14 -8.52
CA HIS A 25 0.80 14.05 -8.02
C HIS A 25 0.00 12.82 -7.59
N LEU A 26 -1.20 13.00 -7.02
CA LEU A 26 -2.08 11.87 -6.68
C LEU A 26 -2.51 11.07 -7.92
N ASN A 27 -2.71 11.74 -9.06
CA ASN A 27 -2.98 11.08 -10.34
C ASN A 27 -1.74 10.35 -10.90
N LEU A 28 -0.53 10.89 -10.69
CA LEU A 28 0.73 10.27 -11.11
C LEU A 28 0.94 8.90 -10.42
N ILE A 29 0.50 8.77 -9.16
CA ILE A 29 0.59 7.54 -8.38
C ILE A 29 -0.68 6.70 -8.44
N LYS A 30 -1.72 7.18 -9.14
CA LYS A 30 -3.03 6.51 -9.32
C LYS A 30 -3.73 6.20 -7.99
N ARG A 31 -3.54 7.04 -6.96
CA ARG A 31 -4.05 6.83 -5.59
C ARG A 31 -4.65 8.13 -5.02
N PRO A 32 -5.80 8.60 -5.54
CA PRO A 32 -6.42 9.88 -5.16
C PRO A 32 -6.81 9.98 -3.68
N GLU A 33 -6.97 8.85 -2.99
CA GLU A 33 -7.28 8.82 -1.56
C GLU A 33 -6.10 9.21 -0.65
N LEU A 34 -4.87 9.25 -1.17
CA LEU A 34 -3.69 9.61 -0.39
C LEU A 34 -3.64 11.10 -0.02
N GLY A 35 -4.51 11.96 -0.57
CA GLY A 35 -4.61 13.37 -0.15
C GLY A 35 -4.89 13.52 1.34
N ILE A 36 -5.67 12.59 1.92
CA ILE A 36 -6.06 12.56 3.35
C ILE A 36 -4.89 12.16 4.27
N THR A 37 -3.76 11.68 3.72
CA THR A 37 -2.62 11.18 4.51
C THR A 37 -1.95 12.26 5.35
N PHE A 38 -2.11 13.55 5.04
CA PHE A 38 -1.57 14.60 5.92
C PHE A 38 -2.25 14.62 7.29
N THR A 39 -3.45 14.05 7.43
CA THR A 39 -4.08 13.81 8.75
C THR A 39 -3.14 13.04 9.70
N LYS A 40 -2.27 12.17 9.14
CA LYS A 40 -1.21 11.43 9.86
C LYS A 40 -0.26 12.33 10.64
N LEU A 41 0.02 13.53 10.14
CA LEU A 41 0.96 14.47 10.76
C LEU A 41 0.51 14.90 12.17
N HIS A 42 -0.80 14.82 12.47
CA HIS A 42 -1.29 15.07 13.84
C HIS A 42 -0.68 14.14 14.89
N CYS A 43 -0.05 13.02 14.50
CA CYS A 43 0.67 12.17 15.44
C CYS A 43 1.82 12.92 16.14
N TRP A 44 2.48 13.89 15.48
CA TRP A 44 3.48 14.74 16.12
C TRP A 44 2.91 15.71 17.17
N ALA A 45 1.60 15.98 17.15
CA ALA A 45 0.96 16.83 18.15
C ALA A 45 0.69 16.12 19.49
N LEU A 46 0.97 14.81 19.59
CA LEU A 46 0.71 13.97 20.77
C LEU A 46 1.75 14.14 21.88
N THR A 47 2.05 15.39 22.26
CA THR A 47 3.16 15.78 23.17
C THR A 47 3.07 15.26 24.60
N ARG A 48 1.99 14.56 24.97
CA ARG A 48 1.91 13.80 26.22
C ARG A 48 2.83 12.57 26.23
N TYR A 49 3.20 12.06 25.05
CA TYR A 49 4.12 10.94 24.89
C TYR A 49 5.52 11.46 24.55
N SER A 50 6.54 10.87 25.17
CA SER A 50 7.94 11.24 24.92
C SER A 50 8.52 10.61 23.65
N ARG A 51 7.94 9.49 23.20
CA ARG A 51 8.29 8.74 22.00
C ARG A 51 7.10 7.87 21.59
N CYS A 52 6.91 7.72 20.29
CA CYS A 52 5.85 6.90 19.72
C CYS A 52 6.39 6.05 18.57
N VAL A 53 5.75 4.90 18.34
CA VAL A 53 5.85 4.15 17.09
C VAL A 53 4.55 4.39 16.33
N PHE A 54 4.64 5.04 15.17
CA PHE A 54 3.51 5.12 14.27
C PHE A 54 3.40 3.82 13.48
N MET A 55 2.17 3.33 13.27
CA MET A 55 1.87 2.17 12.44
C MET A 55 0.62 2.46 11.60
N ASP A 56 0.67 2.24 10.28
CA ASP A 56 -0.50 2.34 9.41
C ASP A 56 -1.54 1.24 9.79
N ALA A 57 -2.83 1.53 9.57
CA ALA A 57 -3.93 0.66 9.98
C ALA A 57 -4.01 -0.68 9.22
N ASP A 58 -3.25 -0.82 8.14
CA ASP A 58 -3.07 -2.02 7.33
C ASP A 58 -1.71 -2.70 7.60
N THR A 59 -1.17 -2.49 8.79
CA THR A 59 -0.07 -3.29 9.34
C THR A 59 -0.61 -4.32 10.35
N MET A 60 0.14 -5.41 10.56
CA MET A 60 -0.15 -6.40 11.60
C MET A 60 1.14 -6.82 12.30
N VAL A 61 1.13 -6.75 13.62
CA VAL A 61 2.22 -7.19 14.49
C VAL A 61 2.17 -8.72 14.63
N LEU A 62 3.30 -9.37 14.38
CA LEU A 62 3.49 -10.83 14.43
C LEU A 62 4.27 -11.27 15.68
N ALA A 63 5.05 -10.36 16.26
CA ALA A 63 5.85 -10.57 17.45
C ALA A 63 6.04 -9.25 18.22
N ASN A 64 6.50 -9.31 19.47
CA ASN A 64 6.81 -8.11 20.24
C ASN A 64 7.79 -7.19 19.49
N ILE A 65 7.50 -5.89 19.52
CA ILE A 65 8.28 -4.82 18.87
C ILE A 65 8.60 -3.64 19.81
N ASP A 66 8.43 -3.80 21.13
CA ASP A 66 8.65 -2.73 22.10
C ASP A 66 10.10 -2.19 22.10
N GLU A 67 11.07 -2.99 21.66
CA GLU A 67 12.45 -2.54 21.47
C GLU A 67 12.57 -1.40 20.42
N LEU A 68 11.55 -1.14 19.60
CA LEU A 68 11.52 0.04 18.74
C LEU A 68 11.53 1.35 19.55
N PHE A 69 11.05 1.35 20.80
CA PHE A 69 11.12 2.52 21.67
C PHE A 69 12.54 2.88 22.13
N GLU A 70 13.54 2.04 21.84
CA GLU A 70 14.96 2.36 22.04
C GLU A 70 15.55 3.22 20.91
N ARG A 71 14.82 3.38 19.79
CA ARG A 71 15.27 4.13 18.61
C ARG A 71 14.98 5.63 18.72
N GLU A 72 15.69 6.43 17.92
CA GLU A 72 15.53 7.88 17.86
C GLU A 72 14.71 8.33 16.63
N GLU A 73 14.28 9.59 16.62
CA GLU A 73 13.60 10.18 15.46
C GLU A 73 14.59 10.53 14.34
N LEU A 74 14.28 10.31 13.06
CA LEU A 74 13.23 9.46 12.52
C LEU A 74 13.84 8.09 12.24
N SER A 75 13.33 7.01 12.84
CA SER A 75 13.76 5.64 12.49
C SER A 75 12.65 4.91 11.76
N ALA A 76 12.94 4.38 10.58
CA ALA A 76 11.98 3.70 9.71
C ALA A 76 12.68 2.60 8.89
N ALA A 77 11.91 1.70 8.29
CA ALA A 77 12.44 0.67 7.40
C ALA A 77 12.53 1.20 5.95
N PRO A 78 13.45 0.68 5.13
CA PRO A 78 13.54 1.04 3.71
C PRO A 78 12.27 0.67 2.95
N ASP A 79 11.89 1.52 1.99
CA ASP A 79 10.84 1.22 1.04
C ASP A 79 11.31 0.14 0.03
N PRO A 80 10.48 -0.88 -0.26
CA PRO A 80 10.87 -1.94 -1.18
C PRO A 80 10.97 -1.51 -2.65
N GLY A 81 10.31 -0.41 -3.04
CA GLY A 81 10.36 0.13 -4.39
C GLY A 81 11.59 1.00 -4.61
N TRP A 82 11.81 1.97 -3.71
CA TRP A 82 12.98 2.86 -3.76
C TRP A 82 13.71 2.88 -2.40
N PRO A 83 14.77 2.08 -2.21
CA PRO A 83 15.34 1.82 -0.88
C PRO A 83 16.08 3.00 -0.23
N ASP A 84 16.38 4.06 -0.99
CA ASP A 84 16.88 5.32 -0.43
C ASP A 84 15.76 6.18 0.19
N CYS A 85 14.50 5.79 -0.02
CA CYS A 85 13.37 6.30 0.74
C CYS A 85 13.01 5.31 1.85
N PHE A 86 12.58 5.81 2.99
CA PHE A 86 11.95 4.97 4.00
C PHE A 86 10.45 4.85 3.75
N ASN A 87 9.90 3.69 4.09
CA ASN A 87 8.47 3.46 4.08
C ASN A 87 7.84 4.05 5.34
N THR A 88 6.79 4.87 5.19
CA THR A 88 6.14 5.55 6.32
C THR A 88 5.06 4.73 7.02
N GLY A 89 4.89 3.46 6.64
CA GLY A 89 3.95 2.55 7.28
C GLY A 89 4.29 2.21 8.72
N VAL A 90 5.58 2.20 9.06
CA VAL A 90 6.06 2.02 10.44
C VAL A 90 7.28 2.91 10.67
N PHE A 91 7.19 3.80 11.66
CA PHE A 91 8.32 4.64 12.04
C PHE A 91 8.30 5.06 13.51
N VAL A 92 9.48 5.29 14.07
CA VAL A 92 9.70 5.82 15.42
C VAL A 92 9.92 7.32 15.32
N TYR A 93 9.16 8.07 16.10
CA TYR A 93 9.20 9.53 16.12
C TYR A 93 9.04 10.09 17.54
N ARG A 94 9.31 11.39 17.68
CA ARG A 94 9.12 12.13 18.92
C ARG A 94 8.02 13.17 18.72
N PRO A 95 6.87 13.04 19.40
CA PRO A 95 5.87 14.10 19.38
C PRO A 95 6.47 15.45 19.81
N SER A 96 6.26 16.48 18.99
CA SER A 96 6.75 17.84 19.17
C SER A 96 5.89 18.79 18.34
N ILE A 97 5.40 19.87 18.97
CA ILE A 97 4.64 20.92 18.27
C ILE A 97 5.55 21.65 17.27
N GLU A 98 6.84 21.78 17.58
CA GLU A 98 7.84 22.37 16.71
C GLU A 98 8.00 21.54 15.43
N THR A 99 8.22 20.22 15.55
CA THR A 99 8.30 19.31 14.40
C THR A 99 7.00 19.27 13.62
N TYR A 100 5.84 19.25 14.31
CA TYR A 100 4.52 19.29 13.67
C TYR A 100 4.35 20.53 12.80
N ASN A 101 4.62 21.73 13.34
CA ASN A 101 4.49 22.99 12.59
C ASN A 101 5.49 23.05 11.42
N ALA A 102 6.71 22.54 11.61
CA ALA A 102 7.71 22.49 10.54
C ALA A 102 7.31 21.54 9.40
N LEU A 103 6.68 20.40 9.73
CA LEU A 103 6.12 19.48 8.74
C LEU A 103 4.97 20.13 7.95
N LEU A 104 4.06 20.84 8.63
CA LEU A 104 2.99 21.58 7.96
C LEU A 104 3.55 22.67 7.03
N GLN A 105 4.55 23.42 7.48
CA GLN A 105 5.21 24.43 6.65
C GLN A 105 5.87 23.78 5.43
N CYS A 106 6.58 22.66 5.61
CA CYS A 106 7.18 21.90 4.51
C CYS A 106 6.12 21.44 3.50
N ALA A 107 4.97 20.94 3.98
CA ALA A 107 3.86 20.54 3.13
C ALA A 107 3.28 21.70 2.33
N MET A 108 3.14 22.88 2.94
CA MET A 108 2.64 24.08 2.25
C MET A 108 3.63 24.62 1.22
N GLU A 109 4.94 24.60 1.50
CA GLU A 109 5.95 25.18 0.63
C GLU A 109 6.40 24.25 -0.50
N LYS A 110 6.50 22.95 -0.23
CA LYS A 110 7.11 21.97 -1.13
C LYS A 110 6.14 20.88 -1.60
N GLY A 111 5.01 20.70 -0.91
CA GLY A 111 4.10 19.59 -1.15
C GLY A 111 4.73 18.23 -0.83
N SER A 112 4.22 17.18 -1.48
CA SER A 112 4.81 15.84 -1.46
C SER A 112 5.09 15.39 -2.88
N PHE A 113 6.30 14.87 -3.15
CA PHE A 113 6.64 14.35 -4.47
C PHE A 113 5.79 13.13 -4.86
N ASP A 114 5.17 12.46 -3.88
CA ASP A 114 4.29 11.32 -4.11
C ASP A 114 2.80 11.64 -3.83
N GLY A 115 2.47 12.91 -3.56
CA GLY A 115 1.12 13.35 -3.20
C GLY A 115 0.62 12.89 -1.82
N GLY A 116 1.34 11.99 -1.13
CA GLY A 116 1.01 11.44 0.18
C GLY A 116 2.01 11.78 1.28
N ASP A 117 1.90 11.11 2.43
CA ASP A 117 2.77 11.35 3.59
C ASP A 117 4.20 10.84 3.37
N GLN A 118 4.39 9.77 2.60
CA GLN A 118 5.71 9.17 2.39
C GLN A 118 6.66 10.14 1.69
N GLY A 119 6.21 10.81 0.63
CA GLY A 119 7.05 11.78 -0.08
C GLY A 119 7.33 13.04 0.74
N LEU A 120 6.37 13.51 1.53
CA LEU A 120 6.55 14.65 2.43
C LEU A 120 7.57 14.32 3.52
N LEU A 121 7.40 13.18 4.20
CA LEU A 121 8.27 12.77 5.31
C LEU A 121 9.68 12.47 4.83
N ASN A 122 9.84 11.83 3.66
CA ASN A 122 11.17 11.64 3.05
C ASN A 122 11.81 12.98 2.64
N SER A 123 11.03 13.94 2.17
CA SER A 123 11.53 15.30 1.89
C SER A 123 11.99 16.04 3.15
N PHE A 124 11.24 15.89 4.25
CA PHE A 124 11.54 16.55 5.52
C PHE A 124 12.74 15.90 6.24
N PHE A 125 12.75 14.57 6.33
CA PHE A 125 13.82 13.77 6.93
C PHE A 125 14.81 13.25 5.88
N GLY A 126 15.17 14.11 4.92
CA GLY A 126 15.92 13.72 3.70
C GLY A 126 17.35 13.21 3.91
N ASN A 127 17.86 13.23 5.15
CA ASN A 127 19.15 12.64 5.50
C ASN A 127 19.04 11.19 6.00
N TRP A 128 17.84 10.60 6.09
CA TRP A 128 17.64 9.24 6.61
C TRP A 128 18.52 8.20 5.92
N ALA A 129 18.62 8.25 4.58
CA ALA A 129 19.37 7.26 3.80
C ALA A 129 20.88 7.24 4.08
N THR A 130 21.45 8.37 4.50
CA THR A 130 22.92 8.58 4.50
C THR A 130 23.53 8.94 5.86
N SER A 131 22.71 9.28 6.86
CA SER A 131 23.20 9.86 8.12
C SER A 131 23.57 8.83 9.19
N ASP A 132 22.63 7.99 9.62
CA ASP A 132 22.80 7.09 10.76
C ASP A 132 22.12 5.74 10.53
N ILE A 133 22.91 4.68 10.47
CA ILE A 133 22.41 3.30 10.31
C ILE A 133 21.50 2.86 11.45
N LYS A 134 21.61 3.45 12.65
CA LYS A 134 20.69 3.14 13.76
C LYS A 134 19.26 3.59 13.49
N LYS A 135 19.05 4.50 12.54
CA LYS A 135 17.73 4.95 12.09
C LYS A 135 17.13 4.07 10.98
N HIS A 136 17.90 3.12 10.47
CA HIS A 136 17.41 2.09 9.56
C HIS A 136 16.85 0.94 10.39
N LEU A 137 15.53 0.88 10.48
CA LEU A 137 14.87 -0.29 11.05
C LEU A 137 15.09 -1.48 10.10
N PRO A 138 15.41 -2.67 10.63
CA PRO A 138 15.43 -3.87 9.81
C PRO A 138 14.11 -4.06 9.06
N PHE A 139 14.17 -4.52 7.81
CA PHE A 139 13.01 -4.67 6.94
C PHE A 139 11.88 -5.53 7.54
N ILE A 140 12.21 -6.46 8.43
CA ILE A 140 11.25 -7.31 9.18
C ILE A 140 10.29 -6.52 10.11
N TYR A 141 10.59 -5.26 10.46
CA TYR A 141 9.71 -4.38 11.25
C TYR A 141 8.71 -3.60 10.39
N ASN A 142 8.78 -3.74 9.06
CA ASN A 142 7.80 -3.18 8.13
C ASN A 142 7.85 -4.01 6.83
N LEU A 143 7.66 -5.33 6.97
CA LEU A 143 7.79 -6.25 5.84
C LEU A 143 6.63 -5.99 4.87
N SER A 144 6.93 -5.50 3.67
CA SER A 144 5.93 -5.29 2.64
C SER A 144 5.40 -6.60 2.07
N SER A 145 4.07 -6.76 2.02
CA SER A 145 3.39 -7.87 1.33
C SER A 145 3.81 -8.00 -0.15
N ILE A 146 4.17 -6.88 -0.79
CA ILE A 146 4.66 -6.84 -2.18
C ILE A 146 6.07 -7.47 -2.27
N ALA A 147 6.92 -7.22 -1.29
CA ALA A 147 8.28 -7.78 -1.27
C ALA A 147 8.28 -9.31 -1.13
N VAL A 148 7.24 -9.86 -0.51
CA VAL A 148 7.05 -11.30 -0.37
C VAL A 148 6.95 -11.99 -1.73
N TYR A 149 6.31 -11.35 -2.73
CA TYR A 149 6.24 -11.90 -4.08
C TYR A 149 7.44 -11.52 -4.96
N SER A 150 7.97 -10.30 -4.81
CA SER A 150 8.98 -9.79 -5.73
C SER A 150 10.36 -10.40 -5.53
N TYR A 151 10.72 -10.78 -4.30
CA TYR A 151 11.99 -11.44 -4.01
C TYR A 151 11.85 -12.68 -3.12
N LEU A 152 11.11 -13.66 -3.64
CA LEU A 152 10.78 -14.92 -2.95
C LEU A 152 11.98 -15.66 -2.31
N PRO A 153 13.18 -15.73 -2.91
CA PRO A 153 14.35 -16.34 -2.26
C PRO A 153 14.71 -15.68 -0.92
N ALA A 154 14.72 -14.35 -0.86
CA ALA A 154 15.02 -13.62 0.37
C ALA A 154 13.91 -13.82 1.41
N PHE A 155 12.65 -13.82 0.98
CA PHE A 155 11.53 -14.11 1.89
C PHE A 155 11.61 -15.54 2.45
N LYS A 156 11.95 -16.56 1.64
CA LYS A 156 12.16 -17.92 2.15
C LYS A 156 13.30 -18.02 3.17
N GLN A 157 14.35 -17.23 2.99
CA GLN A 157 15.51 -17.23 3.89
C GLN A 157 15.27 -16.44 5.19
N TYR A 158 14.59 -15.29 5.12
CA TYR A 158 14.52 -14.32 6.22
C TYR A 158 13.09 -14.04 6.70
N GLY A 159 12.07 -14.37 5.92
CA GLY A 159 10.66 -14.03 6.17
C GLY A 159 10.08 -14.67 7.43
N ALA A 160 10.64 -15.79 7.89
CA ALA A 160 10.27 -16.40 9.18
C ALA A 160 10.56 -15.50 10.39
N ASN A 161 11.45 -14.50 10.23
CA ASN A 161 11.79 -13.52 11.27
C ASN A 161 10.92 -12.25 11.21
N ALA A 162 9.88 -12.22 10.36
CA ALA A 162 9.00 -11.07 10.25
C ALA A 162 8.37 -10.71 11.61
N LYS A 163 8.44 -9.43 11.98
CA LYS A 163 7.82 -8.89 13.21
C LYS A 163 6.59 -8.05 12.93
N VAL A 164 6.55 -7.38 11.79
CA VAL A 164 5.38 -6.65 11.29
C VAL A 164 5.24 -6.92 9.81
N ILE A 165 4.03 -7.29 9.38
CA ILE A 165 3.64 -7.36 7.96
C ILE A 165 2.82 -6.12 7.62
N HIS A 166 3.12 -5.51 6.48
CA HIS A 166 2.43 -4.34 5.95
C HIS A 166 1.74 -4.72 4.64
N PHE A 167 0.40 -4.68 4.63
CA PHE A 167 -0.43 -5.04 3.49
C PHE A 167 -0.52 -3.90 2.46
N LEU A 168 0.63 -3.58 1.86
CA LEU A 168 0.76 -2.62 0.77
C LEU A 168 -0.03 -3.09 -0.47
N GLY A 169 -0.45 -2.12 -1.28
CA GLY A 169 -1.30 -2.34 -2.46
C GLY A 169 -2.68 -1.72 -2.31
N SER A 170 -3.51 -1.88 -3.36
CA SER A 170 -4.90 -1.38 -3.38
C SER A 170 -5.87 -2.33 -2.68
N VAL A 171 -5.56 -3.63 -2.68
CA VAL A 171 -6.37 -4.66 -2.02
C VAL A 171 -5.87 -4.84 -0.60
N LYS A 172 -6.73 -4.54 0.38
CA LYS A 172 -6.43 -4.65 1.81
C LYS A 172 -7.00 -5.96 2.38
N PRO A 173 -6.56 -6.41 3.57
CA PRO A 173 -7.03 -7.67 4.14
C PRO A 173 -8.56 -7.77 4.22
N TRP A 174 -9.23 -6.67 4.60
CA TRP A 174 -10.69 -6.57 4.69
C TRP A 174 -11.42 -6.56 3.34
N ASN A 175 -10.71 -6.49 2.21
CA ASN A 175 -11.31 -6.66 0.89
C ASN A 175 -11.41 -8.12 0.45
N TYR A 176 -10.74 -9.05 1.15
CA TYR A 176 -10.81 -10.48 0.84
C TYR A 176 -12.08 -11.11 1.42
N SER A 177 -12.55 -12.17 0.78
CA SER A 177 -13.54 -13.07 1.39
C SER A 177 -12.82 -14.13 2.21
N TYR A 178 -13.31 -14.39 3.42
CA TYR A 178 -12.75 -15.40 4.33
C TYR A 178 -13.81 -16.45 4.64
N ASP A 179 -13.41 -17.73 4.61
CA ASP A 179 -14.26 -18.84 5.03
C ASP A 179 -13.89 -19.27 6.46
N PRO A 180 -14.74 -19.00 7.46
CA PRO A 180 -14.44 -19.31 8.85
C PRO A 180 -14.41 -20.82 9.12
N ASN A 181 -14.99 -21.66 8.26
CA ASN A 181 -14.97 -23.11 8.44
C ASN A 181 -13.61 -23.70 8.04
N THR A 182 -13.05 -23.22 6.94
CA THR A 182 -11.74 -23.66 6.43
C THR A 182 -10.58 -22.81 6.93
N LYS A 183 -10.87 -21.69 7.62
CA LYS A 183 -9.91 -20.69 8.10
C LYS A 183 -8.97 -20.18 7.00
N ALA A 184 -9.55 -19.91 5.83
CA ALA A 184 -8.79 -19.52 4.66
C ALA A 184 -9.45 -18.39 3.89
N VAL A 185 -8.64 -17.47 3.37
CA VAL A 185 -9.07 -16.51 2.37
C VAL A 185 -9.41 -17.19 1.05
N LYS A 186 -10.54 -16.81 0.45
CA LYS A 186 -10.98 -17.30 -0.86
C LYS A 186 -10.17 -16.61 -1.95
N ARG A 187 -9.66 -17.39 -2.91
CA ARG A 187 -8.97 -16.86 -4.09
C ARG A 187 -9.96 -16.11 -4.99
N GLN A 188 -9.62 -14.88 -5.38
CA GLN A 188 -10.41 -14.11 -6.33
C GLN A 188 -9.92 -14.40 -7.75
N GLY A 189 -10.56 -15.36 -8.42
CA GLY A 189 -10.28 -15.66 -9.84
C GLY A 189 -8.95 -16.38 -10.13
N PRO A 190 -8.73 -16.78 -11.39
CA PRO A 190 -7.58 -17.61 -11.81
C PRO A 190 -6.24 -16.86 -11.91
N GLU A 191 -6.22 -15.53 -11.93
CA GLU A 191 -5.00 -14.71 -12.08
C GLU A 191 -4.49 -14.05 -10.79
N SER A 192 -5.27 -14.02 -9.69
CA SER A 192 -4.75 -13.53 -8.41
C SER A 192 -3.99 -14.62 -7.68
N SER A 193 -2.70 -14.77 -7.99
CA SER A 193 -1.80 -15.50 -7.10
C SER A 193 -1.72 -14.72 -5.79
N ILE A 194 -2.49 -15.13 -4.79
CA ILE A 194 -2.29 -14.67 -3.41
C ILE A 194 -0.95 -15.24 -2.96
N VAL A 195 0.08 -14.42 -3.08
CA VAL A 195 1.43 -14.79 -2.66
C VAL A 195 1.48 -14.67 -1.14
N HIS A 196 1.65 -15.82 -0.47
CA HIS A 196 1.67 -16.00 0.98
C HIS A 196 0.34 -15.69 1.71
N PRO A 197 -0.69 -16.54 1.53
CA PRO A 197 -1.99 -16.39 2.18
C PRO A 197 -1.91 -16.50 3.72
N GLU A 198 -0.82 -17.01 4.29
CA GLU A 198 -0.66 -17.17 5.73
C GLU A 198 -0.83 -15.85 6.50
N PHE A 199 -0.29 -14.74 6.00
CA PHE A 199 -0.45 -13.44 6.66
C PHE A 199 -1.90 -12.94 6.59
N LEU A 200 -2.58 -13.14 5.46
CA LEU A 200 -3.99 -12.80 5.33
C LEU A 200 -4.87 -13.67 6.24
N ASN A 201 -4.58 -14.98 6.32
CA ASN A 201 -5.29 -15.89 7.22
C ASN A 201 -5.08 -15.48 8.68
N MET A 202 -3.86 -15.14 9.10
CA MET A 202 -3.59 -14.65 10.46
C MET A 202 -4.35 -13.35 10.78
N TRP A 203 -4.45 -12.42 9.81
CA TRP A 203 -5.25 -11.21 9.97
C TRP A 203 -6.73 -11.53 10.17
N TRP A 204 -7.29 -12.40 9.32
CA TRP A 204 -8.69 -12.81 9.40
C TRP A 204 -9.01 -13.65 10.64
N ASP A 205 -8.09 -14.50 11.08
CA ASP A 205 -8.21 -15.27 12.32
C ASP A 205 -8.31 -14.32 13.51
N THR A 206 -7.44 -13.30 13.57
CA THR A 206 -7.45 -12.28 14.62
C THR A 206 -8.73 -11.44 14.58
N PHE A 207 -9.11 -10.97 13.39
CA PHE A 207 -10.33 -10.19 13.20
C PHE A 207 -11.58 -10.98 13.61
N THR A 208 -11.67 -12.24 13.19
CA THR A 208 -12.82 -13.11 13.47
C THR A 208 -12.90 -13.49 14.95
N ALA A 209 -11.76 -13.81 15.58
CA ALA A 209 -11.73 -14.25 16.97
C ALA A 209 -11.93 -13.10 17.97
N SER A 210 -11.37 -11.92 17.69
CA SER A 210 -11.25 -10.84 18.68
C SER A 210 -12.03 -9.58 18.33
N VAL A 211 -12.16 -9.23 17.04
CA VAL A 211 -12.78 -7.97 16.60
C VAL A 211 -14.27 -8.15 16.29
N LEU A 212 -14.64 -9.22 15.58
CA LEU A 212 -16.05 -9.48 15.23
C LEU A 212 -16.97 -9.59 16.45
N PRO A 213 -16.63 -10.32 17.53
CA PRO A 213 -17.48 -10.37 18.72
C PRO A 213 -17.68 -8.98 19.34
N LEU A 214 -16.61 -8.20 19.43
CA LEU A 214 -16.66 -6.83 19.93
C LEU A 214 -17.57 -5.94 19.07
N LEU A 215 -17.49 -6.04 17.74
CA LEU A 215 -18.35 -5.27 16.85
C LEU A 215 -19.84 -5.65 17.02
N ALA A 216 -20.13 -6.94 17.24
CA ALA A 216 -21.48 -7.42 17.49
C ALA A 216 -22.08 -6.84 18.78
N GLU A 217 -21.29 -6.66 19.85
CA GLU A 217 -21.73 -6.00 21.10
C GLU A 217 -22.24 -4.57 20.87
N TYR A 218 -21.71 -3.88 19.85
CA TYR A 218 -22.12 -2.52 19.48
C TYR A 218 -23.17 -2.49 18.36
N GLY A 219 -23.75 -3.63 17.99
CA GLY A 219 -24.72 -3.74 16.90
C GLY A 219 -24.13 -3.41 15.53
N ILE A 220 -22.81 -3.49 15.38
CA ILE A 220 -22.13 -3.28 14.11
C ILE A 220 -22.06 -4.63 13.41
N GLU A 221 -23.03 -4.88 12.54
CA GLU A 221 -23.01 -6.08 11.71
C GLU A 221 -21.86 -6.00 10.71
N HIS A 222 -20.92 -6.93 10.82
CA HIS A 222 -20.05 -7.24 9.70
C HIS A 222 -20.93 -7.93 8.65
N LYS A 223 -21.33 -7.20 7.62
CA LYS A 223 -21.85 -7.81 6.40
C LYS A 223 -20.71 -8.61 5.79
N SER A 224 -20.53 -9.84 6.26
CA SER A 224 -19.87 -10.88 5.52
C SER A 224 -20.42 -10.77 4.10
N GLN A 225 -19.55 -10.62 3.10
CA GLN A 225 -19.93 -10.81 1.70
C GLN A 225 -20.29 -12.30 1.44
N THR A 226 -21.03 -12.92 2.34
CA THR A 226 -21.84 -14.09 2.06
C THR A 226 -23.09 -13.59 1.37
N SER A 227 -23.11 -13.78 0.05
CA SER A 227 -24.28 -13.64 -0.81
C SER A 227 -24.99 -12.28 -0.77
N SER A 228 -24.31 -11.24 -1.26
CA SER A 228 -25.00 -10.29 -2.12
C SER A 228 -24.20 -10.24 -3.41
N SER A 229 -24.80 -10.68 -4.51
CA SER A 229 -24.40 -10.31 -5.85
C SER A 229 -24.19 -8.79 -5.87
N ILE A 230 -22.95 -8.34 -5.70
CA ILE A 230 -22.60 -6.97 -6.01
C ILE A 230 -22.75 -6.90 -7.51
N ARG A 231 -23.81 -6.21 -7.93
CA ARG A 231 -23.95 -5.67 -9.28
C ARG A 231 -22.69 -4.87 -9.59
N GLU A 232 -21.72 -5.53 -10.21
CA GLU A 232 -20.68 -4.90 -11.03
C GLU A 232 -21.26 -4.41 -12.37
N GLU A 233 -22.50 -3.92 -12.37
CA GLU A 233 -23.25 -3.63 -13.60
C GLU A 233 -23.20 -2.15 -14.00
N GLN A 234 -22.34 -1.32 -13.38
CA GLN A 234 -22.25 0.10 -13.79
C GLN A 234 -20.83 0.64 -14.00
N ALA A 235 -19.79 -0.18 -13.82
CA ALA A 235 -18.43 0.17 -14.28
C ALA A 235 -17.94 -0.74 -15.42
N ALA A 236 -18.45 -1.97 -15.50
CA ALA A 236 -18.14 -2.89 -16.59
C ALA A 236 -18.90 -2.56 -17.89
N GLU A 237 -20.07 -1.91 -17.82
CA GLU A 237 -20.83 -1.53 -19.01
C GLU A 237 -20.19 -0.40 -19.82
N ALA A 238 -19.38 0.46 -19.19
CA ALA A 238 -18.63 1.49 -19.92
C ALA A 238 -17.39 0.94 -20.65
N ILE A 239 -16.92 -0.26 -20.30
CA ILE A 239 -15.75 -0.90 -20.93
C ILE A 239 -16.19 -2.04 -21.86
N SER A 240 -17.34 -2.67 -21.62
CA SER A 240 -17.90 -3.74 -22.47
C SER A 240 -18.64 -3.23 -23.72
N GLN A 241 -18.96 -1.94 -23.82
CA GLN A 241 -19.57 -1.35 -25.03
C GLN A 241 -18.55 -0.78 -26.04
N LEU A 242 -17.26 -0.92 -25.78
CA LEU A 242 -16.24 -0.82 -26.83
C LEU A 242 -15.96 -2.21 -27.40
N SER A 243 -17.03 -2.86 -27.89
CA SER A 243 -16.91 -3.79 -29.00
C SER A 243 -16.40 -3.00 -30.21
N ILE A 244 -15.08 -2.84 -30.32
CA ILE A 244 -14.44 -2.53 -31.59
C ILE A 244 -14.44 -3.84 -32.36
N SER A 245 -15.44 -3.94 -33.22
CA SER A 245 -15.42 -4.71 -34.46
C SER A 245 -14.00 -5.01 -34.93
N SER A 246 -13.75 -6.25 -35.32
CA SER A 246 -12.69 -6.58 -36.26
C SER A 246 -12.88 -5.73 -37.53
N SER A 247 -12.31 -4.52 -37.53
CA SER A 247 -12.17 -3.70 -38.72
C SER A 247 -10.77 -3.97 -39.26
N ASP A 248 -10.72 -4.52 -40.46
CA ASP A 248 -9.57 -4.46 -41.35
C ASP A 248 -9.15 -2.99 -41.51
N ALA A 249 -8.30 -2.50 -40.61
CA ALA A 249 -7.68 -1.19 -40.72
C ALA A 249 -6.47 -1.31 -41.66
N PRO A 250 -6.21 -0.31 -42.52
CA PRO A 250 -5.09 -0.34 -43.44
C PRO A 250 -3.75 -0.42 -42.69
N PRO A 251 -2.71 -1.02 -43.29
CA PRO A 251 -1.42 -1.19 -42.63
C PRO A 251 -0.81 0.16 -42.25
N VAL A 252 -0.58 0.36 -40.95
CA VAL A 252 0.07 1.55 -40.37
C VAL A 252 1.52 1.61 -40.86
N SER A 253 1.98 2.81 -41.21
CA SER A 253 3.37 3.01 -41.67
C SER A 253 4.38 2.69 -40.56
N SER A 254 5.63 2.37 -40.92
CA SER A 254 6.68 2.07 -39.95
C SER A 254 7.01 3.25 -39.03
N GLU A 255 6.85 4.48 -39.54
CA GLU A 255 7.10 5.72 -38.80
C GLU A 255 6.03 5.94 -37.71
N GLU A 256 4.76 5.82 -38.07
CA GLU A 256 3.64 5.94 -37.12
C GLU A 256 3.66 4.83 -36.07
N ARG A 257 4.04 3.60 -36.48
CA ARG A 257 4.20 2.50 -35.55
C ARG A 257 5.30 2.76 -34.53
N ARG A 258 6.41 3.39 -34.93
CA ARG A 258 7.49 3.78 -34.02
C ARG A 258 7.04 4.87 -33.04
N GLN A 259 6.31 5.89 -33.50
CA GLN A 259 5.80 6.96 -32.63
C GLN A 259 4.85 6.40 -31.56
N ARG A 260 4.01 5.41 -31.92
CA ARG A 260 3.14 4.72 -30.95
C ARG A 260 3.92 3.94 -29.90
N TRP A 261 5.05 3.32 -30.27
CA TRP A 261 5.97 2.69 -29.32
C TRP A 261 6.58 3.70 -28.35
N GLU A 262 7.04 4.84 -28.85
CA GLU A 262 7.64 5.91 -28.04
C GLU A 262 6.64 6.54 -27.06
N GLN A 263 5.34 6.45 -27.35
CA GLN A 263 4.23 6.93 -26.51
C GLN A 263 3.60 5.84 -25.62
N GLY A 264 4.11 4.61 -25.63
CA GLY A 264 3.57 3.51 -24.81
C GLY A 264 2.27 2.90 -25.32
N GLN A 265 1.88 3.14 -26.58
CA GLN A 265 0.64 2.70 -27.21
C GLN A 265 0.85 1.53 -28.20
N MET A 266 1.63 0.53 -27.78
CA MET A 266 1.95 -0.66 -28.58
C MET A 266 0.70 -1.53 -28.81
N ASP A 267 0.60 -2.11 -30.01
CA ASP A 267 -0.44 -3.07 -30.36
C ASP A 267 -0.04 -4.50 -29.97
N PHE A 268 -0.14 -4.80 -28.67
CA PHE A 268 0.28 -6.08 -28.10
C PHE A 268 -0.48 -7.30 -28.63
N MET A 269 -1.65 -7.10 -29.24
CA MET A 269 -2.49 -8.18 -29.77
C MET A 269 -2.39 -8.33 -31.29
N GLY A 270 -1.81 -7.35 -31.99
CA GLY A 270 -1.61 -7.39 -33.45
C GLY A 270 -0.14 -7.28 -33.85
N ALA A 271 0.22 -6.15 -34.46
CA ALA A 271 1.52 -5.97 -35.11
C ALA A 271 2.72 -6.00 -34.14
N ASP A 272 2.50 -5.63 -32.87
CA ASP A 272 3.51 -5.62 -31.80
C ASP A 272 3.38 -6.82 -30.85
N SER A 273 2.65 -7.86 -31.28
CA SER A 273 2.53 -9.08 -30.49
C SER A 273 3.87 -9.78 -30.28
N PHE A 274 4.00 -10.44 -29.13
CA PHE A 274 5.20 -11.18 -28.73
C PHE A 274 5.65 -12.16 -29.83
N GLN A 275 4.72 -12.86 -30.47
CA GLN A 275 4.99 -13.82 -31.54
C GLN A 275 5.68 -13.16 -32.75
N ASN A 276 5.27 -11.96 -33.13
CA ASN A 276 5.86 -11.22 -34.25
C ASN A 276 7.25 -10.66 -33.90
N ILE A 277 7.45 -10.23 -32.66
CA ILE A 277 8.74 -9.76 -32.15
C ILE A 277 9.74 -10.92 -32.10
N GLN A 278 9.33 -12.05 -31.51
CA GLN A 278 10.14 -13.27 -31.43
C GLN A 278 10.58 -13.73 -32.82
N LYS A 279 9.64 -13.80 -33.78
CA LYS A 279 9.94 -14.20 -35.16
C LYS A 279 10.97 -13.29 -35.85
N LYS A 280 10.96 -11.98 -35.58
CA LYS A 280 11.98 -11.06 -36.11
C LYS A 280 13.35 -11.26 -35.47
N LEU A 281 13.38 -11.48 -34.16
CA LEU A 281 14.63 -11.76 -33.43
C LEU A 281 15.25 -13.07 -33.91
N ASP A 282 14.45 -14.11 -34.09
CA ASP A 282 14.90 -15.42 -34.56
C ASP A 282 15.50 -15.37 -35.99
N VAL A 283 15.01 -14.44 -36.84
CA VAL A 283 15.55 -14.19 -38.18
C VAL A 283 16.82 -13.34 -38.17
N TYR A 284 17.01 -12.50 -37.15
CA TYR A 284 18.18 -11.62 -37.05
C TYR A 284 19.35 -12.27 -36.32
N LEU A 285 19.06 -13.23 -35.44
CA LEU A 285 20.04 -13.92 -34.57
C LEU A 285 20.51 -15.27 -35.13
N ASN A 286 19.95 -15.73 -36.26
CA ASN A 286 20.40 -16.91 -37.03
C ASN A 286 20.85 -16.49 -38.43
#